data_AF-A0A293MHK1-F1
#
_entry.id   AF-A0A293MHK1-F1
#
_cell.length_a   1.000
_cell.length_b   1.000
_cell.length_c   1.000
_cell.angle_alpha   90.00
_cell.angle_beta   90.00
_cell.angle_gamma   90.00
#
_symmetry.space_group_name_H-M   'P 1'
#
loop_
_entity.id
_entity.type
_entity.pdbx_description
1 polymer ?
#
loop_
_entity_poly.entity_id
_entity_poly.type
_entity_poly.pdbx_seq_one_letter_code
_entity_poly.pdbx_strand_id
1 'polypeptide(L)'
;MIPEFVGRFPVLVPFHSLSEDMLVQILTEPRNALVPQYQTLFGMDKVELTFAPEALRAVELTFAPEALRAIAHQAMERKTGARGLRAIMETILLEPMFEIPGSDVATVHISNEAAMGHCAPLYIRGRPAERVFYDEPSPPDQ
;
A
#
# COMPACT_ATOMS: atom_id res chain seq x y z
N MET A 1 1.12 40.36 -3.51
CA MET A 1 2.27 40.46 -2.59
C MET A 1 3.02 41.76 -2.90
N ILE A 2 3.50 42.48 -1.89
CA ILE A 2 4.19 43.77 -2.04
C ILE A 2 5.69 43.50 -2.35
N PRO A 3 6.35 44.25 -3.26
CA PRO A 3 7.69 43.94 -3.74
C PRO A 3 8.77 43.85 -2.66
N GLU A 4 8.71 44.64 -1.58
CA GLU A 4 9.69 44.60 -0.49
C GLU A 4 9.68 43.28 0.30
N PHE A 5 8.54 42.59 0.31
CA PHE A 5 8.37 41.33 1.05
C PHE A 5 8.97 40.14 0.29
N VAL A 6 8.90 40.17 -1.05
CA VAL A 6 9.46 39.12 -1.92
C VAL A 6 11.00 39.16 -1.89
N GLY A 7 11.60 40.35 -1.74
CA GLY A 7 13.06 40.51 -1.61
C GLY A 7 13.68 39.97 -0.31
N ARG A 8 12.87 39.66 0.72
CA ARG A 8 13.35 39.09 2.00
C ARG A 8 13.35 37.57 2.05
N PHE A 9 12.81 36.90 1.03
CA PHE A 9 12.80 35.44 0.89
C PHE A 9 13.55 35.05 -0.38
N PRO A 10 14.90 35.05 -0.35
CA PRO A 10 15.74 34.83 -1.55
C PRO A 10 15.69 33.39 -2.09
N VAL A 11 15.06 32.46 -1.37
CA VAL A 11 14.95 31.06 -1.75
C VAL A 11 13.50 30.73 -2.09
N LEU A 12 13.25 30.53 -3.38
CA LEU A 12 11.97 30.05 -3.91
C LEU A 12 12.16 28.60 -4.34
N VAL A 13 11.38 27.68 -3.77
CA VAL A 13 11.36 26.27 -4.18
C VAL A 13 9.97 25.95 -4.72
N PRO A 14 9.81 25.80 -6.04
CA PRO A 14 8.53 25.37 -6.61
C PRO A 14 8.27 23.91 -6.26
N PHE A 15 7.03 23.61 -5.86
CA PHE A 15 6.58 22.23 -5.66
C PHE A 15 6.00 21.68 -6.96
N HIS A 16 6.34 20.44 -7.30
CA HIS A 16 5.70 19.72 -8.39
C HIS A 16 4.31 19.21 -7.96
N SER A 17 3.37 19.19 -8.89
CA SER A 17 2.07 18.53 -8.68
C SER A 17 2.27 17.04 -8.42
N LEU A 18 1.44 16.49 -7.53
CA LEU A 18 1.41 15.05 -7.28
C LEU A 18 0.84 14.33 -8.50
N SER A 19 1.62 13.40 -9.08
CA SER A 19 1.14 12.45 -10.08
C SER A 19 0.60 11.17 -9.43
N GLU A 20 -0.11 10.35 -10.21
CA GLU A 20 -0.60 9.04 -9.75
C GLU A 20 0.56 8.14 -9.29
N ASP A 21 1.65 8.05 -10.07
CA ASP A 21 2.83 7.27 -9.71
C ASP A 21 3.48 7.77 -8.41
N MET A 22 3.53 9.08 -8.20
CA MET A 22 4.03 9.65 -6.95
C MET A 22 3.17 9.24 -5.74
N LEU A 23 1.84 9.21 -5.90
CA LEU A 23 0.95 8.76 -4.83
C LEU A 23 1.16 7.29 -4.51
N VAL A 24 1.37 6.45 -5.54
CA VAL A 24 1.73 5.05 -5.35
C VAL A 24 3.07 4.92 -4.61
N GLN A 25 4.10 5.67 -4.99
CA GLN A 25 5.39 5.66 -4.29
C GLN A 25 5.23 6.07 -2.82
N ILE A 26 4.40 7.08 -2.53
CA ILE A 26 4.10 7.50 -1.15
C ILE A 26 3.43 6.39 -0.34
N LEU A 27 2.67 5.50 -0.98
CA LEU A 27 2.02 4.37 -0.32
C LEU A 27 2.99 3.24 0.06
N THR A 28 4.14 3.11 -0.62
CA THR A 28 5.02 1.92 -0.54
C THR A 28 6.46 2.20 -0.11
N GLU A 29 7.08 3.29 -0.58
CA GLU A 29 8.52 3.56 -0.42
C GLU A 29 8.92 4.29 0.87
N PRO A 30 8.20 5.32 1.37
CA PRO A 30 8.69 6.07 2.52
C PRO A 30 8.70 5.22 3.78
N ARG A 31 9.58 5.55 4.72
CA ARG A 31 9.67 4.86 6.04
C ARG A 31 8.32 4.80 6.78
N ASN A 32 7.47 5.82 6.57
CA ASN A 32 6.12 5.92 7.13
C ASN A 32 5.05 5.69 6.04
N ALA A 33 5.30 4.80 5.09
CA ALA A 33 4.35 4.35 4.10
C ALA A 33 3.14 3.68 4.76
N LEU A 34 1.96 3.83 4.17
CA LEU A 34 0.72 3.29 4.73
C LEU A 34 0.63 1.77 4.56
N VAL A 35 1.11 1.22 3.43
CA VAL A 35 1.04 -0.23 3.17
C VAL A 35 1.80 -1.05 4.23
N PRO A 36 3.08 -0.76 4.56
CA PRO A 36 3.80 -1.49 5.61
C PRO A 36 3.20 -1.32 7.01
N GLN A 37 2.62 -0.15 7.30
CA GLN A 37 1.93 0.09 8.57
C GLN A 37 0.73 -0.83 8.74
N TYR A 38 -0.13 -0.91 7.72
CA TYR A 38 -1.28 -1.80 7.76
C TYR A 38 -0.84 -3.27 7.75
N GLN A 39 0.14 -3.67 6.94
CA GLN A 39 0.69 -5.03 6.98
C GLN A 39 1.19 -5.43 8.38
N THR A 40 1.84 -4.51 9.09
CA THR A 40 2.28 -4.76 10.47
C THR A 40 1.10 -4.91 11.41
N LEU A 41 0.07 -4.06 11.26
CA LEU A 41 -1.15 -4.11 12.05
C LEU A 41 -1.88 -5.45 11.91
N PHE A 42 -2.12 -5.92 10.68
CA PHE A 42 -2.73 -7.23 10.44
C PHE A 42 -1.82 -8.39 10.86
N GLY A 43 -0.50 -8.21 10.79
CA GLY A 43 0.48 -9.17 11.30
C GLY A 43 0.40 -9.40 12.81
N MET A 44 -0.10 -8.43 13.59
CA MET A 44 -0.37 -8.62 15.02
C MET A 44 -1.48 -9.65 15.28
N ASP A 45 -2.46 -9.73 14.38
CA ASP A 45 -3.54 -10.73 14.37
C ASP A 45 -3.16 -12.02 13.62
N LYS A 46 -1.88 -12.19 13.25
CA LYS A 46 -1.35 -13.31 12.45
C LYS A 46 -1.99 -13.44 11.06
N VAL A 47 -2.43 -12.31 10.48
CA VAL A 47 -3.02 -12.27 9.14
C VAL A 47 -2.07 -11.57 8.16
N GLU A 48 -1.82 -12.18 7.01
CA GLU A 48 -1.06 -11.55 5.93
C GLU A 48 -1.97 -10.65 5.07
N LEU A 49 -1.64 -9.36 4.95
CA LEU A 49 -2.33 -8.41 4.06
C LEU A 49 -1.56 -8.23 2.75
N THR A 50 -2.22 -8.48 1.62
CA THR A 50 -1.65 -8.34 0.27
C THR A 50 -2.56 -7.52 -0.63
N PHE A 51 -1.99 -6.59 -1.40
CA PHE A 51 -2.69 -5.81 -2.42
C PHE A 51 -2.36 -6.42 -3.81
N ALA A 52 -3.18 -7.39 -4.28
CA ALA A 52 -3.08 -8.17 -5.54
C ALA A 52 -1.90 -9.18 -5.70
N PRO A 53 -2.03 -10.20 -6.59
CA PRO A 53 -1.40 -11.51 -6.40
C PRO A 53 -0.03 -11.54 -7.04
N GLU A 54 1.00 -11.44 -6.24
CA GLU A 54 1.99 -12.51 -6.23
C GLU A 54 2.87 -12.33 -5.00
N ALA A 55 3.36 -13.46 -4.55
CA ALA A 55 4.63 -13.53 -3.89
C ALA A 55 5.70 -12.85 -4.76
N LEU A 56 5.84 -11.53 -4.66
CA LEU A 56 6.95 -10.79 -5.25
C LEU A 56 7.77 -10.17 -4.13
N ARG A 57 8.16 -11.07 -3.23
CA ARG A 57 9.49 -11.02 -2.66
C ARG A 57 10.44 -11.22 -3.85
N ALA A 58 11.20 -10.18 -4.16
CA ALA A 58 12.26 -10.12 -5.15
C ALA A 58 11.84 -9.90 -6.61
N VAL A 59 12.55 -8.94 -7.21
CA VAL A 59 12.79 -8.75 -8.64
C VAL A 59 11.81 -7.82 -9.38
N GLU A 60 12.35 -6.65 -9.72
CA GLU A 60 11.89 -5.72 -10.76
C GLU A 60 10.72 -4.78 -10.43
N LEU A 61 11.12 -3.61 -9.92
CA LEU A 61 10.55 -2.31 -10.27
C LEU A 61 9.95 -2.35 -11.69
N THR A 62 8.64 -2.11 -11.84
CA THR A 62 8.02 -1.27 -12.90
C THR A 62 6.48 -1.32 -12.87
N PHE A 63 5.83 -2.30 -12.22
CA PHE A 63 4.36 -2.37 -12.20
C PHE A 63 3.80 -2.29 -10.78
N ALA A 64 3.23 -1.13 -10.45
CA ALA A 64 2.44 -0.97 -9.23
C ALA A 64 1.20 -1.88 -9.27
N PRO A 65 0.85 -2.55 -8.16
CA PRO A 65 -0.37 -3.35 -8.08
C PRO A 65 -1.58 -2.51 -8.46
N GLU A 66 -2.47 -3.06 -9.29
CA GLU A 66 -3.64 -2.35 -9.81
C GLU A 66 -4.52 -1.75 -8.71
N ALA A 67 -4.55 -2.38 -7.54
CA ALA A 67 -5.24 -1.87 -6.36
C ALA A 67 -4.64 -0.55 -5.83
N LEU A 68 -3.31 -0.39 -5.83
CA LEU A 68 -2.66 0.85 -5.39
C LEU A 68 -2.89 1.99 -6.38
N ARG A 69 -2.89 1.68 -7.69
CA ARG A 69 -3.27 2.66 -8.72
C ARG A 69 -4.71 3.10 -8.58
N ALA A 70 -5.66 2.19 -8.33
CA ALA A 70 -7.05 2.54 -8.06
C ALA A 70 -7.18 3.49 -6.86
N ILE A 71 -6.47 3.24 -5.76
CA ILE A 71 -6.46 4.12 -4.58
C ILE A 71 -5.87 5.49 -4.93
N ALA A 72 -4.77 5.53 -5.68
CA ALA A 72 -4.13 6.77 -6.13
C ALA A 72 -5.05 7.59 -7.04
N HIS A 73 -5.72 6.94 -7.99
CA HIS A 73 -6.70 7.55 -8.87
C HIS A 73 -7.86 8.17 -8.08
N GLN A 74 -8.44 7.43 -7.12
CA GLN A 74 -9.49 7.95 -6.24
C GLN A 74 -9.02 9.16 -5.41
N ALA A 75 -7.77 9.17 -4.95
CA ALA A 75 -7.21 10.31 -4.22
C ALA A 75 -7.02 11.54 -5.11
N MET A 76 -6.67 11.34 -6.38
CA MET A 76 -6.60 12.39 -7.39
C MET A 76 -7.99 12.95 -7.72
N GLU A 77 -8.99 12.10 -7.95
CA GLU A 77 -10.37 12.51 -8.22
C GLU A 77 -10.95 13.35 -7.08
N ARG A 78 -10.66 12.97 -5.83
CA ARG A 78 -11.08 13.71 -4.64
C ARG A 78 -10.29 14.99 -4.39
N LYS A 79 -9.25 15.29 -5.19
CA LYS A 79 -8.36 16.47 -5.07
C LYS A 79 -7.75 16.65 -3.66
N THR A 80 -7.60 15.56 -2.92
CA THR A 80 -7.07 15.55 -1.55
C THR A 80 -5.57 15.24 -1.51
N GLY A 81 -5.00 14.79 -2.64
CA GLY A 81 -3.59 14.45 -2.78
C GLY A 81 -3.15 13.38 -1.78
N ALA A 82 -1.89 13.43 -1.35
CA ALA A 82 -1.31 12.44 -0.44
C ALA A 82 -2.03 12.36 0.94
N ARG A 83 -2.68 13.45 1.36
CA ARG A 83 -3.42 13.50 2.64
C ARG A 83 -4.69 12.64 2.60
N GLY A 84 -5.30 12.50 1.42
CA GLY A 84 -6.52 11.71 1.22
C GLY A 84 -6.28 10.20 1.20
N LEU A 85 -5.06 9.76 0.90
CA LEU A 85 -4.69 8.34 0.79
C LEU A 85 -5.04 7.56 2.06
N ARG A 86 -4.77 8.14 3.24
CA ARG A 86 -5.08 7.50 4.52
C ARG A 86 -6.58 7.25 4.69
N ALA A 87 -7.41 8.24 4.40
CA ALA A 87 -8.86 8.11 4.55
C ALA A 87 -9.46 7.08 3.58
N ILE A 88 -8.94 7.03 2.36
CA ILE A 88 -9.37 6.03 1.36
C ILE A 88 -8.97 4.62 1.83
N MET A 89 -7.72 4.42 2.26
CA MET A 89 -7.27 3.13 2.80
C MET A 89 -8.07 2.71 4.02
N GLU A 90 -8.34 3.63 4.95
CA GLU A 90 -9.12 3.33 6.15
C GLU A 90 -10.55 2.91 5.80
N THR A 91 -11.16 3.54 4.78
CA THR A 91 -12.49 3.12 4.29
C THR A 91 -12.48 1.71 3.72
N ILE A 92 -11.46 1.36 2.93
CA ILE A 92 -11.33 0.02 2.30
C ILE A 92 -11.03 -1.06 3.36
N LEU A 93 -10.19 -0.73 4.34
CA LEU A 93 -9.74 -1.68 5.36
C LEU A 93 -10.67 -1.80 6.56
N LEU A 94 -11.67 -0.93 6.69
CA LEU A 94 -12.62 -0.94 7.82
C LEU A 94 -13.35 -2.29 7.95
N GLU A 95 -13.82 -2.84 6.83
CA GLU A 95 -14.52 -4.13 6.82
C GLU A 95 -13.58 -5.31 7.17
N PRO A 96 -12.40 -5.48 6.54
CA PRO A 96 -11.41 -6.46 6.98
C PRO A 96 -11.00 -6.33 8.45
N MET A 97 -10.82 -5.11 8.96
CA MET A 97 -10.45 -4.88 10.36
C MET A 97 -11.53 -5.35 11.35
N PHE A 98 -12.79 -5.38 10.93
CA PHE A 98 -13.90 -5.88 11.74
C PHE A 98 -14.06 -7.40 11.61
N GLU A 99 -13.87 -7.96 10.41
CA GLU A 99 -14.07 -9.39 10.14
C GLU A 99 -12.90 -10.27 10.61
N ILE A 100 -11.69 -9.74 10.75
CA ILE A 100 -10.51 -10.54 11.12
C ILE A 100 -10.48 -10.95 12.60
N PRO A 101 -10.75 -10.06 13.58
CA PRO A 101 -10.70 -10.43 14.99
C PRO A 101 -11.69 -11.55 15.32
N GLY A 102 -11.18 -12.71 15.73
CA GLY A 102 -11.99 -13.89 16.08
C GLY A 102 -12.33 -14.82 14.91
N SER A 103 -11.69 -14.64 13.75
CA SER A 103 -11.90 -15.46 12.54
C SER A 103 -10.70 -16.36 12.21
N ASP A 104 -10.93 -17.43 11.46
CA ASP A 104 -9.89 -18.35 10.94
C ASP A 104 -9.21 -17.85 9.64
N VAL A 105 -9.14 -16.53 9.44
CA VAL A 105 -8.55 -15.92 8.24
C VAL A 105 -7.04 -15.87 8.39
N ALA A 106 -6.31 -16.36 7.38
CA ALA A 106 -4.84 -16.31 7.36
C ALA A 106 -4.30 -15.25 6.39
N THR A 107 -5.03 -14.95 5.32
CA THR A 107 -4.59 -13.96 4.32
C THR A 107 -5.77 -13.16 3.80
N VAL A 108 -5.57 -11.85 3.65
CA VAL A 108 -6.52 -10.92 3.03
C VAL A 108 -5.91 -10.37 1.76
N HIS A 109 -6.64 -10.50 0.67
CA HIS A 109 -6.27 -9.97 -0.63
C HIS A 109 -7.20 -8.82 -1.02
N ILE A 110 -6.60 -7.64 -1.24
CA ILE A 110 -7.29 -6.47 -1.77
C ILE A 110 -7.08 -6.43 -3.28
N SER A 111 -8.14 -6.64 -4.05
CA SER A 111 -8.18 -6.48 -5.51
C SER A 111 -8.45 -5.02 -5.91
N ASN A 112 -8.31 -4.70 -7.20
CA ASN A 112 -8.66 -3.39 -7.75
C ASN A 112 -10.14 -3.04 -7.48
N GLU A 113 -11.05 -3.99 -7.71
CA GLU A 113 -12.49 -3.83 -7.47
C GLU A 113 -12.82 -3.58 -5.99
N ALA A 114 -12.12 -4.26 -5.08
CA ALA A 114 -12.28 -4.05 -3.64
C ALA A 114 -11.76 -2.68 -3.22
N ALA A 115 -10.66 -2.21 -3.82
CA ALA A 115 -10.15 -0.86 -3.62
C ALA A 115 -11.13 0.21 -4.13
N MET A 116 -11.86 -0.06 -5.22
CA MET A 116 -12.93 0.83 -5.71
C MET A 116 -14.22 0.75 -4.89
N GLY A 117 -14.36 -0.22 -3.98
CA GLY A 117 -15.56 -0.44 -3.18
C GLY A 117 -16.69 -1.17 -3.92
N HIS A 118 -16.37 -1.86 -5.02
CA HIS A 118 -17.36 -2.60 -5.82
C HIS A 118 -17.53 -4.06 -5.38
N CYS A 119 -16.53 -4.66 -4.74
CA CYS A 119 -16.59 -6.03 -4.23
C CYS A 119 -15.95 -6.15 -2.85
N ALA A 120 -16.33 -7.20 -2.12
CA ALA A 120 -15.72 -7.50 -0.83
C ALA A 120 -14.27 -8.00 -1.03
N PRO A 121 -13.36 -7.70 -0.09
CA PRO A 121 -12.02 -8.28 -0.05
C PRO A 121 -12.03 -9.80 -0.07
N LEU A 122 -10.99 -10.41 -0.67
CA LEU A 122 -10.89 -11.86 -0.74
C LEU A 122 -10.19 -12.38 0.52
N TYR A 123 -10.92 -13.19 1.28
CA TYR A 123 -10.45 -13.80 2.53
C TYR A 123 -10.03 -15.25 2.27
N ILE A 124 -8.76 -15.58 2.55
CA ILE A 124 -8.27 -16.95 2.52
C ILE A 124 -8.24 -17.48 3.96
N ARG A 125 -9.04 -18.51 4.20
CA ARG A 125 -9.10 -19.26 5.46
C ARG A 125 -8.28 -20.54 5.30
N GLY A 126 -7.30 -20.76 6.17
CA GLY A 126 -6.42 -21.93 6.08
C GLY A 126 -5.18 -21.80 6.94
N ARG A 127 -4.48 -22.91 7.19
CA ARG A 127 -3.16 -22.88 7.83
C ARG A 127 -2.25 -21.96 6.98
N PRO A 128 -1.48 -21.03 7.59
CA PRO A 128 -0.59 -20.16 6.82
C PRO A 128 0.27 -21.06 5.94
N ALA A 129 0.30 -20.77 4.64
CA ALA A 129 1.18 -21.46 3.72
C ALA A 129 2.58 -21.35 4.30
N GLU A 130 3.12 -22.49 4.72
CA GLU A 130 4.50 -22.63 5.15
C GLU A 130 5.35 -21.99 4.05
N ARG A 131 5.91 -20.80 4.31
CA ARG A 131 6.91 -20.21 3.44
C ARG A 131 8.10 -21.15 3.52
N VAL A 132 8.16 -22.12 2.60
CA VAL A 132 9.34 -22.91 2.34
C VAL A 132 10.41 -21.90 1.95
N PHE A 133 11.28 -21.60 2.89
CA PHE A 133 12.55 -20.97 2.59
C PHE A 133 13.22 -21.92 1.60
N TYR A 134 13.40 -21.49 0.34
CA TYR A 134 14.41 -22.10 -0.51
C TYR A 134 15.73 -21.85 0.21
N ASP A 135 16.21 -22.90 0.90
CA ASP A 135 17.60 -23.02 1.28
C ASP A 135 18.37 -22.93 -0.05
N GLU A 136 19.12 -21.86 -0.25
CA GLU A 136 20.04 -21.78 -1.38
C GLU A 136 20.91 -23.04 -1.33
N PRO A 137 20.98 -23.85 -2.41
CA PRO A 137 21.91 -24.97 -2.41
C PRO A 137 23.31 -24.38 -2.25
N SER A 138 23.95 -24.71 -1.11
CA SER A 138 25.36 -24.39 -0.89
C SER A 138 26.14 -24.81 -2.13
N PRO A 139 27.01 -23.92 -2.67
CA PRO A 139 27.76 -24.23 -3.87
C PRO A 139 28.58 -25.51 -3.65
N PRO A 140 28.69 -26.40 -4.65
CA PRO A 140 29.44 -27.62 -4.50
C PRO A 140 30.90 -27.27 -4.18
N ASP A 141 31.40 -27.82 -3.07
CA ASP A 141 32.79 -27.78 -2.68
C ASP A 141 33.65 -28.21 -3.88
N GLN A 142 34.57 -27.32 -4.29
CA GLN A 142 35.68 -27.66 -5.18
C GLN A 142 36.77 -28.41 -4.40
#